data_AF-A0A9N9G720-F1
#
_entry.id   AF-A0A9N9G720-F1
#
_cell.length_a   1.000
_cell.length_b   1.000
_cell.length_c   1.000
_cell.angle_alpha   90.00
_cell.angle_beta   90.00
_cell.angle_gamma   90.00
#
_symmetry.space_group_name_H-M   'P 1'
#
loop_
_entity.id
_entity.type
_entity.pdbx_description
1 polymer ?
#
loop_
_entity_poly.entity_id
_entity_poly.type
_entity_poly.pdbx_seq_one_letter_code
_entity_poly.pdbx_strand_id
1 'polypeptide(L)'
;MQQKQLPTEDVDAYYIAIKELLYYIKAKKHYYSNTAKAQIFISGLRPNLATSVTLFLSKTLAAANERAKILLQQPNPTEKVIVKLTKAVNNMLCQLKDPSRRN
;
A
#
# COMPACT_ATOMS: atom_id res chain seq x y z
N MET A 1 -3.47 -16.09 -18.02
CA MET A 1 -2.59 -16.12 -16.83
C MET A 1 -2.86 -14.87 -16.01
N GLN A 2 -3.20 -15.00 -14.73
CA GLN A 2 -3.29 -13.87 -13.81
C GLN A 2 -2.13 -14.02 -12.81
N GLN A 3 -1.02 -13.34 -13.06
CA GLN A 3 0.05 -13.25 -12.06
C GLN A 3 -0.50 -12.40 -10.90
N LYS A 4 -0.49 -12.97 -9.69
CA LYS A 4 -0.99 -12.31 -8.49
C LYS A 4 0.18 -12.08 -7.55
N GLN A 5 0.14 -10.95 -6.86
CA GLN A 5 1.06 -10.60 -5.80
C GLN A 5 0.97 -11.63 -4.67
N LEU A 6 2.11 -12.19 -4.27
CA LEU A 6 2.15 -13.13 -3.16
C LEU A 6 1.90 -12.38 -1.82
N PRO A 7 1.40 -13.07 -0.77
CA PRO A 7 1.09 -12.42 0.51
C PRO A 7 2.26 -11.65 1.13
N THR A 8 3.48 -12.16 0.95
CA THR A 8 4.74 -11.60 1.50
C THR A 8 5.52 -10.79 0.47
N GLU A 9 5.06 -10.71 -0.78
CA GLU A 9 5.77 -10.03 -1.85
C GLU A 9 5.57 -8.52 -1.76
N ASP A 10 6.66 -7.78 -1.88
CA ASP A 10 6.65 -6.33 -1.92
C ASP A 10 5.98 -5.80 -3.19
N VAL A 11 5.34 -4.64 -3.09
CA VAL A 11 4.62 -4.04 -4.23
C VAL A 11 5.57 -3.63 -5.36
N ASP A 12 6.78 -3.16 -5.06
CA ASP A 12 7.75 -2.84 -6.10
C ASP A 12 8.27 -4.09 -6.81
N ALA A 13 8.50 -5.18 -6.07
CA ALA A 13 8.88 -6.46 -6.65
C ALA A 13 7.81 -6.98 -7.62
N TYR A 14 6.55 -6.97 -7.20
CA TYR A 14 5.42 -7.36 -8.05
C TYR A 14 5.27 -6.42 -9.26
N TYR A 15 5.45 -5.11 -9.08
CA TYR A 15 5.42 -4.13 -10.17
C TYR A 15 6.49 -4.39 -11.23
N ILE A 16 7.71 -4.73 -10.82
CA ILE A 16 8.81 -5.09 -11.74
C ILE A 16 8.42 -6.34 -12.53
N ALA A 17 7.93 -7.38 -11.87
CA ALA A 17 7.51 -8.62 -12.54
C ALA A 17 6.40 -8.36 -13.59
N ILE A 18 5.41 -7.52 -13.27
CA ILE A 18 4.37 -7.13 -14.23
C ILE A 18 4.94 -6.32 -15.40
N LYS A 19 5.90 -5.42 -15.16
CA LYS A 19 6.57 -4.68 -16.24
C LYS A 19 7.31 -5.62 -17.19
N GLU A 20 8.02 -6.61 -16.67
CA GLU A 20 8.73 -7.61 -17.48
C GLU A 20 7.76 -8.47 -18.29
N LEU A 21 6.67 -8.92 -17.67
CA LEU A 21 5.60 -9.65 -18.37
C LEU A 21 5.02 -8.82 -19.53
N LEU A 22 4.70 -7.55 -19.28
CA LEU A 22 4.15 -6.65 -20.30
C LEU A 22 5.16 -6.34 -21.41
N TYR A 23 6.45 -6.27 -21.08
CA TYR A 23 7.53 -6.11 -22.05
C TYR A 23 7.62 -7.34 -22.98
N TYR A 24 7.58 -8.55 -22.41
CA TYR A 24 7.57 -9.80 -23.18
C TYR A 24 6.35 -9.89 -24.11
N ILE A 25 5.17 -9.50 -23.64
CA ILE A 25 3.94 -9.46 -24.45
C ILE A 25 4.07 -8.45 -25.60
N LYS A 26 4.65 -7.27 -25.33
CA LYS A 26 4.94 -6.27 -26.35
C LYS A 26 5.91 -6.80 -27.43
N ALA A 27 6.93 -7.55 -27.03
CA ALA A 27 7.86 -8.19 -27.95
C ALA A 27 7.16 -9.20 -28.89
N LYS A 28 6.06 -9.82 -28.43
CA LYS A 28 5.18 -10.67 -29.24
C LYS A 28 4.17 -9.92 -30.12
N LYS A 29 4.35 -8.61 -30.33
CA LYS A 29 3.44 -7.73 -31.09
C LYS A 29 2.03 -7.60 -30.50
N HIS A 30 1.84 -7.96 -29.23
CA HIS A 30 0.59 -7.71 -28.52
C HIS A 30 0.70 -6.40 -27.72
N TYR A 31 -0.29 -5.52 -27.87
CA TYR A 31 -0.27 -4.21 -27.22
C TYR A 31 -1.48 -4.07 -26.29
N TYR A 32 -1.20 -3.85 -25.01
CA TYR A 32 -2.21 -3.40 -24.06
C TYR A 32 -2.22 -1.88 -23.96
N SER A 33 -3.42 -1.30 -23.89
CA SER A 33 -3.59 0.11 -23.53
C SER A 33 -3.04 0.39 -22.13
N ASN A 34 -2.71 1.64 -21.83
CA ASN A 34 -2.19 2.00 -20.50
C ASN A 34 -3.19 1.67 -19.39
N THR A 35 -4.49 1.86 -19.66
CA THR A 35 -5.57 1.51 -18.75
C THR A 35 -5.63 -0.01 -18.52
N ALA A 36 -5.49 -0.82 -19.58
CA ALA A 36 -5.46 -2.26 -19.45
C ALA A 36 -4.25 -2.75 -18.63
N LYS A 37 -3.06 -2.17 -18.86
CA LYS A 37 -1.85 -2.47 -18.05
C LYS A 37 -2.06 -2.13 -16.58
N ALA A 38 -2.66 -0.97 -16.30
CA ALA A 38 -2.99 -0.57 -14.93
C ALA A 38 -3.96 -1.56 -14.29
N GLN A 39 -5.02 -1.96 -15.00
CA GLN A 39 -6.00 -2.92 -14.48
C GLN A 39 -5.43 -4.32 -14.27
N ILE A 40 -4.53 -4.79 -15.14
CA ILE A 40 -3.82 -6.06 -14.95
C ILE A 40 -3.03 -6.02 -13.64
N PHE A 41 -2.29 -4.94 -13.40
CA PHE A 41 -1.55 -4.76 -12.15
C PHE A 41 -2.48 -4.74 -10.94
N ILE A 42 -3.51 -3.88 -10.95
CA ILE A 42 -4.47 -3.70 -9.85
C ILE A 42 -5.17 -5.03 -9.52
N SER A 43 -5.62 -5.76 -10.55
CA SER A 43 -6.35 -7.03 -10.37
C SER A 43 -5.48 -8.13 -9.76
N GLY A 44 -4.16 -8.06 -9.91
CA GLY A 44 -3.26 -9.01 -9.30
C GLY A 44 -2.68 -8.55 -7.95
N LEU A 45 -2.96 -7.33 -7.48
CA LEU A 45 -2.57 -6.92 -6.13
C LEU A 45 -3.26 -7.78 -5.07
N ARG A 46 -2.69 -7.81 -3.85
CA ARG A 46 -3.35 -8.40 -2.69
C ARG A 46 -4.74 -7.77 -2.49
N PRO A 47 -5.78 -8.53 -2.09
CA PRO A 47 -7.18 -8.06 -2.12
C PRO A 47 -7.40 -6.71 -1.44
N ASN A 48 -6.90 -6.53 -0.22
CA ASN A 48 -7.05 -5.28 0.54
C ASN A 48 -6.48 -4.08 -0.22
N LEU A 49 -5.33 -4.26 -0.86
CA LEU A 49 -4.66 -3.21 -1.62
C LEU A 49 -5.32 -2.99 -2.98
N ALA A 50 -5.73 -4.07 -3.66
CA ALA A 50 -6.46 -4.00 -4.93
C ALA A 50 -7.74 -3.18 -4.80
N THR A 51 -8.55 -3.44 -3.77
CA THR A 51 -9.78 -2.70 -3.49
C THR A 51 -9.49 -1.22 -3.28
N SER A 52 -8.51 -0.89 -2.45
CA SER A 52 -8.15 0.50 -2.16
C SER A 52 -7.61 1.24 -3.38
N VAL A 53 -6.74 0.61 -4.18
CA VAL A 53 -6.16 1.24 -5.38
C VAL A 53 -7.21 1.41 -6.49
N THR A 54 -8.16 0.48 -6.63
CA THR A 54 -9.22 0.52 -7.65
C THR A 54 -10.07 1.81 -7.55
N LEU A 55 -10.30 2.31 -6.33
CA LEU A 55 -11.07 3.54 -6.10
C LEU A 55 -10.47 4.78 -6.78
N PHE A 56 -9.17 4.76 -7.09
CA PHE A 56 -8.46 5.89 -7.70
C PHE A 56 -8.49 5.87 -9.24
N LEU A 57 -9.12 4.87 -9.88
CA LEU A 57 -9.28 4.77 -11.34
C LEU A 57 -8.00 5.06 -12.14
N SER A 58 -6.86 4.53 -11.67
CA SER A 58 -5.55 4.83 -12.24
C SER A 58 -5.48 4.41 -13.72
N LYS A 59 -5.18 5.39 -14.59
CA LYS A 59 -5.11 5.18 -16.06
C LYS A 59 -3.76 4.67 -16.56
N THR A 60 -2.75 4.66 -15.70
CA THR A 60 -1.39 4.21 -16.03
C THR A 60 -0.88 3.25 -14.97
N LEU A 61 -0.02 2.34 -15.41
CA LEU A 61 0.63 1.37 -14.54
C LEU A 61 1.46 2.04 -13.43
N ALA A 62 2.19 3.11 -13.78
CA ALA A 62 2.98 3.87 -12.82
C ALA A 62 2.11 4.56 -11.75
N ALA A 63 0.99 5.18 -12.16
CA ALA A 63 0.07 5.82 -11.22
C ALA A 63 -0.55 4.79 -10.26
N ALA A 64 -0.92 3.61 -10.77
CA ALA A 64 -1.44 2.53 -9.93
C ALA A 64 -0.39 2.06 -8.89
N ASN A 65 0.88 1.96 -9.29
CA ASN A 65 1.98 1.61 -8.38
C ASN A 65 2.20 2.66 -7.30
N GLU A 66 2.27 3.95 -7.66
CA GLU A 66 2.44 5.02 -6.68
C GLU A 66 1.31 5.05 -5.66
N ARG A 67 0.06 4.86 -6.09
CA ARG A 67 -1.08 4.76 -5.18
C ARG A 67 -0.96 3.58 -4.23
N ALA A 68 -0.55 2.42 -4.75
CA ALA A 68 -0.30 1.24 -3.92
C ALA A 68 0.77 1.52 -2.84
N LYS A 69 1.86 2.21 -3.20
CA LYS A 69 2.93 2.59 -2.26
C LYS A 69 2.45 3.59 -1.20
N ILE A 70 1.69 4.61 -1.62
CA ILE A 70 1.10 5.59 -0.69
C ILE A 70 0.20 4.88 0.34
N LEU A 71 -0.64 3.95 -0.11
CA LEU A 71 -1.55 3.23 0.77
C LEU A 71 -0.83 2.33 1.77
N LEU A 72 0.33 1.78 1.41
CA LEU A 72 1.19 1.02 2.34
C LEU A 72 1.93 1.92 3.34
N GLN A 73 2.21 3.17 2.98
CA GLN A 73 2.86 4.14 3.86
C GLN A 73 1.89 4.86 4.79
N GLN A 74 0.58 4.76 4.55
CA GLN A 74 -0.39 5.33 5.48
C GLN A 74 -0.39 4.49 6.77
N PRO A 75 -0.04 5.09 7.92
CA PRO A 75 -0.12 4.38 9.19
C PRO A 75 -1.56 3.93 9.36
N ASN A 76 -1.72 2.66 9.71
CA ASN A 76 -3.06 2.13 9.84
C ASN A 76 -3.80 2.94 10.93
N PRO A 77 -5.12 3.16 10.82
CA PRO A 77 -5.86 3.95 11.80
C PRO A 77 -5.69 3.41 13.24
N THR A 78 -5.49 2.10 13.40
CA THR A 78 -5.20 1.44 14.68
C THR A 78 -3.84 1.85 15.26
N GLU A 79 -2.77 1.97 14.45
CA GLU A 79 -1.45 2.46 14.85
C GLU A 79 -1.52 3.92 15.30
N LYS A 80 -2.29 4.75 14.59
CA LYS A 80 -2.54 6.13 15.04
C LYS A 80 -3.23 6.17 16.40
N VAL A 81 -4.17 5.26 16.66
CA VAL A 81 -4.86 5.15 17.95
C VAL A 81 -3.91 4.63 19.04
N ILE A 82 -3.11 3.60 18.74
CA ILE A 82 -2.10 3.05 19.66
C ILE A 82 -1.09 4.13 20.04
N VAL A 83 -0.53 4.88 19.09
CA VAL A 83 0.41 5.97 19.36
C VAL A 83 -0.21 7.04 20.26
N LYS A 84 -1.47 7.42 20.01
CA LYS A 84 -2.19 8.38 20.86
C LYS A 84 -2.39 7.85 22.28
N LEU A 85 -2.79 6.59 22.42
CA LEU A 85 -2.96 5.93 23.72
C LEU A 85 -1.64 5.84 24.48
N THR A 86 -0.56 5.38 23.84
CA THR A 86 0.78 5.29 24.43
C THR A 86 1.25 6.66 24.90
N LYS A 87 1.02 7.72 24.11
CA LYS A 87 1.37 9.09 24.51
C LYS A 87 0.56 9.56 25.72
N ALA A 88 -0.74 9.28 25.76
CA ALA A 88 -1.59 9.62 26.90
C ALA A 88 -1.15 8.88 28.18
N VAL A 89 -0.86 7.59 28.08
CA VAL A 89 -0.38 6.77 29.20
C VAL A 89 0.96 7.27 29.73
N ASN A 90 1.92 7.58 28.85
CA ASN A 90 3.21 8.13 29.27
C ASN A 90 3.07 9.47 29.98
N ASN A 91 2.19 10.35 29.48
CA ASN A 91 1.92 11.63 30.14
C ASN A 91 1.30 11.45 31.53
N MET A 92 0.38 10.48 31.69
CA MET A 92 -0.20 10.15 33.00
C MET A 92 0.83 9.52 33.95
N LEU A 93 1.69 8.63 33.45
CA LEU A 93 2.74 7.99 34.25
C LEU A 93 3.75 9.04 34.79
N CYS A 94 4.11 10.03 33.98
CA CYS A 94 4.96 11.14 34.41
C CYS A 94 4.27 12.01 35.47
N GLN A 95 2.97 12.28 35.34
CA GLN A 95 2.21 13.03 36.35
C GLN A 95 2.06 12.29 37.67
N LEU A 96 2.04 10.95 37.65
CA LEU A 96 1.98 10.13 38.86
C LEU A 96 3.35 9.96 39.54
N LYS A 97 4.45 10.21 38.82
CA LYS A 97 5.83 10.15 39.33
C LYS A 97 6.27 11.42 40.07
N ASP A 98 5.50 12.50 40.04
CA ASP A 98 5.78 13.74 40.75
C ASP A 98 4.97 13.82 42.08
N PRO A 99 5.54 13.44 43.24
CA PRO A 99 4.86 13.55 44.52
C PRO A 99 4.64 15.00 45.00
N SER A 100 5.27 16.00 44.36
CA SER A 100 5.27 17.41 44.81
C SER A 100 4.02 18.24 44.43
N ARG A 101 2.99 17.64 43.81
CA ARG A 101 1.70 18.32 43.49
C ARG A 101 0.54 17.96 44.43
N ARG A 102 0.81 17.28 45.55
CA ARG A 102 -0.14 17.10 46.65
C ARG A 102 0.24 18.00 47.81
N ASN A 103 -0.10 19.29 47.72
CA ASN A 103 -0.27 20.20 48.85
C ASN A 103 -1.33 21.23 48.46
#